data_AF-A0A3M2AVZ7-F1
#
_entry.id   AF-A0A3M2AVZ7-F1
#
_cell.length_a   1.000
_cell.length_b   1.000
_cell.length_c   1.000
_cell.angle_alpha   90.00
_cell.angle_beta   90.00
_cell.angle_gamma   90.00
#
_symmetry.space_group_name_H-M   'P 1'
#
loop_
_entity.id
_entity.type
_entity.pdbx_description
1 polymer ?
#
loop_
_entity_poly.entity_id
_entity_poly.type
_entity_poly.pdbx_seq_one_letter_code
_entity_poly.pdbx_strand_id
1 'polypeptide(L)'
;MSRRHFPIFFALLFATVLQVGQMGVFPTNLWAHPSAKELSARSLEACHKGRSARDRDVRLRYFRQAQALAEQALAVNDQLANSHFALFCSLGEQMRLDGEIFTSIFEFRRMMAALDRTLELNPGHLDALSAKGTFLIRLPRFLGGDP
;
A
#
# COMPACT_ATOMS: atom_id res chain seq x y z
N MET A 1 -22.02 -10.25 -66.48
CA MET A 1 -21.60 -11.33 -65.56
C MET A 1 -21.54 -10.71 -64.16
N SER A 2 -22.44 -10.94 -63.20
CA SER A 2 -23.71 -11.70 -63.17
C SER A 2 -24.72 -11.03 -62.20
N ARG A 3 -26.04 -11.24 -62.35
CA ARG A 3 -27.10 -10.77 -61.43
C ARG A 3 -27.46 -11.86 -60.38
N ARG A 4 -27.68 -11.50 -59.10
CA ARG A 4 -28.58 -12.08 -58.03
C ARG A 4 -28.37 -11.26 -56.74
N HIS A 5 -29.31 -10.76 -55.92
CA HIS A 5 -30.78 -10.60 -55.97
C HIS A 5 -31.70 -11.71 -55.36
N PHE A 6 -32.45 -11.33 -54.29
CA PHE A 6 -33.57 -11.99 -53.56
C PHE A 6 -33.34 -13.37 -52.88
N PRO A 7 -34.15 -13.82 -51.87
CA PRO A 7 -35.22 -13.14 -51.10
C PRO A 7 -35.04 -13.10 -49.54
N ILE A 8 -35.99 -12.40 -48.88
CA ILE A 8 -36.38 -12.55 -47.46
C ILE A 8 -37.45 -13.67 -47.34
N PHE A 9 -37.65 -14.23 -46.14
CA PHE A 9 -38.61 -15.28 -45.74
C PHE A 9 -38.20 -16.75 -45.97
N PHE A 10 -37.83 -17.40 -44.87
CA PHE A 10 -38.52 -18.65 -44.49
C PHE A 10 -38.81 -18.60 -42.99
N ALA A 11 -40.01 -19.04 -42.61
CA ALA A 11 -40.54 -18.91 -41.25
C ALA A 11 -40.49 -20.25 -40.50
N LEU A 12 -40.56 -20.15 -39.15
CA LEU A 12 -41.23 -21.08 -38.24
C LEU A 12 -40.94 -22.60 -38.37
N LEU A 13 -40.39 -23.19 -37.30
CA LEU A 13 -41.08 -24.20 -36.44
C LEU A 13 -40.06 -24.99 -35.57
N PHE A 14 -40.41 -25.17 -34.29
CA PHE A 14 -40.05 -26.27 -33.38
C PHE A 14 -38.58 -26.75 -33.27
N ALA A 15 -37.99 -26.47 -32.10
CA ALA A 15 -37.65 -27.55 -31.15
C ALA A 15 -37.44 -26.99 -29.73
N THR A 16 -38.40 -27.23 -28.84
CA THR A 16 -38.21 -27.05 -27.39
C THR A 16 -37.26 -28.12 -26.86
N VAL A 17 -36.04 -27.76 -26.50
CA VAL A 17 -35.16 -28.60 -25.68
C VAL A 17 -35.10 -28.02 -24.28
N LEU A 18 -35.79 -28.66 -23.34
CA LEU A 18 -35.54 -28.45 -21.91
C LEU A 18 -34.12 -28.92 -21.61
N GLN A 19 -33.22 -27.98 -21.31
CA GLN A 19 -31.92 -28.32 -20.72
C GLN A 19 -31.95 -27.97 -19.24
N VAL A 20 -32.56 -28.87 -18.47
CA VAL A 20 -32.57 -28.85 -17.01
C VAL A 20 -31.14 -29.01 -16.50
N GLY A 21 -30.79 -28.24 -15.46
CA GLY A 21 -29.82 -28.69 -14.47
C GLY A 21 -28.35 -28.69 -14.88
N GLN A 22 -27.81 -27.53 -15.24
CA GLN A 22 -26.43 -27.22 -14.86
C GLN A 22 -26.41 -25.90 -14.09
N MET A 23 -26.63 -25.99 -12.77
CA MET A 23 -26.07 -25.01 -11.84
C MET A 23 -24.55 -25.17 -11.92
N GLY A 24 -23.94 -24.53 -12.91
CA GLY A 24 -22.51 -24.32 -12.95
C GLY A 24 -22.16 -23.56 -11.69
N VAL A 25 -21.59 -24.26 -10.71
CA VAL A 25 -20.81 -23.62 -9.65
C VAL A 25 -19.64 -23.00 -10.38
N PHE A 26 -19.80 -21.75 -10.81
CA PHE A 26 -18.68 -20.93 -11.21
C PHE A 26 -17.72 -20.97 -10.04
N PRO A 27 -16.49 -21.49 -10.21
CA PRO A 27 -15.47 -21.23 -9.22
C PRO A 27 -15.34 -19.71 -9.21
N THR A 28 -15.84 -19.08 -8.15
CA THR A 28 -15.41 -17.74 -7.82
C THR A 28 -13.91 -17.89 -7.66
N ASN A 29 -13.17 -17.39 -8.66
CA ASN A 29 -11.76 -17.13 -8.48
C ASN A 29 -11.72 -16.10 -7.36
N LEU A 30 -11.60 -16.60 -6.14
CA LEU A 30 -11.41 -15.82 -4.93
C LEU A 30 -9.98 -15.32 -5.01
N TRP A 31 -9.78 -14.30 -5.85
CA TRP A 31 -8.63 -13.41 -5.79
C TRP A 31 -8.70 -12.79 -4.40
N ALA A 32 -8.05 -13.44 -3.43
CA ALA A 32 -8.02 -13.01 -2.05
C ALA A 32 -7.23 -11.69 -2.01
N HIS A 33 -7.95 -10.58 -2.09
CA HIS A 33 -7.36 -9.26 -1.89
C HIS A 33 -6.72 -9.25 -0.49
N PRO A 34 -5.42 -8.94 -0.38
CA PRO A 34 -4.73 -8.91 0.90
C PRO A 34 -5.48 -8.04 1.90
N SER A 35 -5.73 -8.57 3.10
CA SER A 35 -6.41 -7.79 4.13
C SER A 35 -5.57 -6.59 4.54
N ALA A 36 -6.20 -5.51 5.02
CA ALA A 36 -5.45 -4.33 5.50
C ALA A 36 -4.40 -4.68 6.57
N LYS A 37 -4.68 -5.68 7.43
CA LYS A 37 -3.74 -6.22 8.42
C LYS A 37 -2.56 -6.95 7.78
N GLU A 38 -2.78 -7.71 6.71
CA GLU A 38 -1.72 -8.39 5.97
C GLU A 38 -0.82 -7.37 5.24
N LEU A 39 -1.43 -6.39 4.57
CA LEU A 39 -0.71 -5.27 3.94
C LEU A 39 0.13 -4.50 4.96
N SER A 40 -0.43 -4.23 6.14
CA SER A 40 0.28 -3.60 7.26
C SER A 40 1.50 -4.43 7.69
N ALA A 41 1.33 -5.72 7.97
CA ALA A 41 2.43 -6.60 8.35
C ALA A 41 3.54 -6.65 7.27
N ARG A 42 3.15 -6.76 6.00
CA ARG A 42 4.08 -6.77 4.86
C ARG A 42 4.79 -5.43 4.64
N SER A 43 4.13 -4.30 4.91
CA SER A 43 4.76 -2.97 4.84
C SER A 43 5.85 -2.80 5.90
N LEU A 44 5.60 -3.27 7.13
CA LEU A 44 6.56 -3.22 8.22
C LEU A 44 7.75 -4.15 7.94
N GLU A 45 7.48 -5.38 7.51
CA GLU A 45 8.50 -6.35 7.10
C GLU A 45 9.39 -5.81 5.97
N ALA A 46 8.80 -5.16 4.96
CA ALA A 46 9.53 -4.51 3.88
C ALA A 46 10.44 -3.39 4.42
N CYS A 47 9.97 -2.52 5.34
CA CYS A 47 10.85 -1.51 5.91
C CYS A 47 11.99 -2.13 6.73
N HIS A 48 11.72 -3.22 7.47
CA HIS A 48 12.74 -3.95 8.24
C HIS A 48 13.83 -4.55 7.33
N LYS A 49 13.43 -5.13 6.18
CA LYS A 49 14.37 -5.61 5.15
C LYS A 49 15.17 -4.47 4.54
N GLY A 50 14.55 -3.31 4.31
CA GLY A 50 15.24 -2.09 3.89
C GLY A 50 16.26 -1.59 4.91
N ARG A 51 15.94 -1.57 6.20
CA ARG A 51 16.89 -1.19 7.29
C ARG A 51 18.06 -2.19 7.40
N SER A 52 17.85 -3.46 7.07
CA SER A 52 18.87 -4.52 7.18
C SER A 52 19.74 -4.69 5.92
N ALA A 53 19.32 -4.14 4.77
CA ALA A 53 20.04 -4.24 3.51
C ALA A 53 21.24 -3.28 3.45
N ARG A 54 22.35 -3.72 2.85
CA ARG A 54 23.57 -2.91 2.69
C ARG A 54 23.65 -2.18 1.35
N ASP A 55 23.19 -2.81 0.29
CA ASP A 55 23.19 -2.23 -1.06
C ASP A 55 22.13 -1.12 -1.20
N ARG A 56 22.51 0.03 -1.76
CA ARG A 56 21.66 1.23 -1.85
C ARG A 56 20.39 0.97 -2.66
N ASP A 57 20.48 0.24 -3.76
CA ASP A 57 19.34 0.02 -4.65
C ASP A 57 18.42 -1.08 -4.11
N VAL A 58 18.96 -2.08 -3.41
CA VAL A 58 18.18 -3.03 -2.60
C VAL A 58 17.40 -2.29 -1.50
N ARG A 59 18.06 -1.40 -0.75
CA ARG A 59 17.40 -0.56 0.28
C ARG A 59 16.25 0.26 -0.33
N LEU A 60 16.51 1.00 -1.41
CA LEU A 60 15.51 1.81 -2.10
C LEU A 60 14.31 1.00 -2.60
N ARG A 61 14.53 -0.22 -3.15
CA ARG A 61 13.44 -1.11 -3.55
C ARG A 61 12.56 -1.51 -2.35
N TYR A 62 13.17 -1.87 -1.23
CA TYR A 62 12.42 -2.23 -0.02
C TYR A 62 11.65 -1.05 0.58
N PHE A 63 12.22 0.16 0.61
CA PHE A 63 11.48 1.31 1.14
C PHE A 63 10.33 1.74 0.23
N ARG A 64 10.49 1.73 -1.09
CA ARG A 64 9.37 1.95 -2.03
C ARG A 64 8.28 0.89 -1.89
N GLN A 65 8.65 -0.38 -1.68
CA GLN A 65 7.70 -1.45 -1.42
C GLN A 65 6.96 -1.25 -0.09
N ALA A 66 7.67 -0.87 0.97
CA ALA A 66 7.10 -0.59 2.28
C ALA A 66 6.09 0.58 2.23
N GLN A 67 6.46 1.68 1.57
CA GLN A 67 5.59 2.83 1.35
C GLN A 67 4.31 2.42 0.61
N ALA A 68 4.43 1.75 -0.55
CA ALA A 68 3.27 1.37 -1.36
C ALA A 68 2.32 0.41 -0.63
N LEU A 69 2.85 -0.53 0.15
CA LEU A 69 2.05 -1.46 0.96
C LEU A 69 1.38 -0.75 2.14
N ALA A 70 2.06 0.21 2.78
CA ALA A 70 1.48 1.03 3.85
C ALA A 70 0.34 1.91 3.32
N GLU A 71 0.54 2.58 2.19
CA GLU A 71 -0.49 3.39 1.52
C GLU A 71 -1.72 2.54 1.15
N GLN A 72 -1.52 1.33 0.61
CA GLN A 72 -2.61 0.38 0.33
C GLN A 72 -3.33 -0.08 1.61
N ALA A 73 -2.60 -0.37 2.70
CA ALA A 73 -3.20 -0.74 3.98
C ALA A 73 -4.06 0.39 4.55
N LEU A 74 -3.55 1.63 4.51
CA LEU A 74 -4.20 2.82 5.05
C LEU A 74 -5.42 3.25 4.21
N ALA A 75 -5.41 3.00 2.90
CA ALA A 75 -6.58 3.22 2.05
C ALA A 75 -7.77 2.29 2.38
N VAL A 76 -7.52 1.15 3.03
CA VAL A 76 -8.56 0.20 3.47
C VAL A 76 -8.87 0.35 4.96
N ASN A 77 -7.88 0.64 5.80
CA ASN A 77 -8.04 0.89 7.23
C ASN A 77 -6.92 1.79 7.76
N ASP A 78 -7.26 3.03 8.10
CA ASP A 78 -6.34 4.05 8.60
C ASP A 78 -6.05 3.95 10.12
N GLN A 79 -6.69 3.03 10.84
CA GLN A 79 -6.47 2.78 12.28
C GLN A 79 -5.34 1.77 12.55
N LEU A 80 -4.46 1.53 11.57
CA LEU A 80 -3.36 0.57 11.65
C LEU A 80 -2.04 1.27 11.99
N ALA A 81 -1.70 1.33 13.28
CA ALA A 81 -0.48 1.98 13.78
C ALA A 81 0.79 1.51 13.04
N ASN A 82 0.94 0.21 12.81
CA ASN A 82 2.10 -0.35 12.10
C ASN A 82 2.18 0.10 10.62
N SER A 83 1.06 0.43 9.97
CA SER A 83 1.06 0.97 8.60
C SER A 83 1.52 2.43 8.59
N HIS A 84 1.06 3.24 9.54
CA HIS A 84 1.58 4.60 9.72
C HIS A 84 3.07 4.57 10.06
N PHE A 85 3.51 3.63 10.91
CA PHE A 85 4.92 3.47 11.22
C PHE A 85 5.75 3.04 10.00
N ALA A 86 5.25 2.10 9.19
CA ALA A 86 5.91 1.69 7.96
C ALA A 86 5.98 2.82 6.92
N LEU A 87 4.95 3.68 6.83
CA LEU A 87 4.97 4.88 6.00
C LEU A 87 6.00 5.90 6.50
N PHE A 88 6.02 6.20 7.81
CA PHE A 88 7.05 7.02 8.44
C PHE A 88 8.47 6.49 8.15
N CYS A 89 8.70 5.20 8.43
CA CYS A 89 9.95 4.48 8.27
C CYS A 89 10.45 4.54 6.81
N SER A 90 9.57 4.26 5.84
CA SER A 90 9.91 4.24 4.42
C SER A 90 10.16 5.62 3.82
N LEU A 91 9.43 6.66 4.25
CA LEU A 91 9.69 8.05 3.83
C LEU A 91 11.01 8.55 4.41
N GLY A 92 11.21 8.43 5.72
CA GLY A 92 12.41 8.91 6.39
C GLY A 92 13.69 8.23 5.91
N GLU A 93 13.65 6.91 5.67
CA GLU A 93 14.78 6.19 5.10
C GLU A 93 15.05 6.57 3.64
N GLN A 94 14.03 6.80 2.82
CA GLN A 94 14.22 7.27 1.43
C GLN A 94 14.88 8.65 1.39
N MET A 95 14.48 9.58 2.26
CA MET A 95 15.13 10.89 2.39
C MET A 95 16.58 10.79 2.88
N ARG A 96 16.93 9.70 3.57
CA ARG A 96 18.28 9.44 4.11
C ARG A 96 19.20 8.59 3.21
N LEU A 97 18.73 8.14 2.04
CA LEU A 97 19.52 7.27 1.15
C LEU A 97 20.80 7.93 0.62
N ASP A 98 20.78 9.25 0.44
CA ASP A 98 21.88 10.05 -0.12
C ASP A 98 22.52 11.00 0.91
N GLY A 99 22.25 10.79 2.22
CA GLY A 99 22.74 11.60 3.34
C GLY A 99 21.61 12.15 4.23
N GLU A 100 21.92 12.84 5.34
CA GLU A 100 20.89 13.35 6.28
C GLU A 100 20.14 14.62 5.79
N ILE A 101 20.14 14.91 4.47
CA ILE A 101 19.58 16.16 3.92
C ILE A 101 18.14 15.96 3.44
N PHE A 102 17.19 16.54 4.16
CA PHE A 102 15.78 16.57 3.75
C PHE A 102 15.55 17.56 2.60
N THR A 103 15.47 17.07 1.37
CA THR A 103 15.30 17.89 0.15
C THR A 103 13.86 18.39 -0.09
N SER A 104 12.86 17.85 0.63
CA SER A 104 11.45 18.22 0.49
C SER A 104 10.79 18.45 1.86
N ILE A 105 10.34 19.70 2.10
CA ILE A 105 9.60 20.07 3.31
C ILE A 105 8.22 19.38 3.36
N PHE A 106 7.60 19.15 2.20
CA PHE A 106 6.30 18.49 2.13
C PHE A 106 6.39 17.01 2.55
N GLU A 107 7.35 16.26 1.99
CA GLU A 107 7.56 14.86 2.38
C GLU A 107 8.04 14.75 3.84
N PHE A 108 8.83 15.71 4.34
CA PHE A 108 9.21 15.76 5.75
C PHE A 108 7.98 15.92 6.66
N ARG A 109 7.06 16.84 6.36
CA ARG A 109 5.81 17.01 7.13
C ARG A 109 4.93 15.76 7.07
N ARG A 110 4.84 15.14 5.91
CA ARG A 110 4.11 13.88 5.69
C ARG A 110 4.70 12.72 6.51
N MET A 111 6.02 12.60 6.54
CA MET A 111 6.76 11.65 7.38
C MET A 111 6.45 11.87 8.86
N MET A 112 6.55 13.12 9.36
CA MET A 112 6.27 13.44 10.76
C MET A 112 4.80 13.18 11.15
N ALA A 113 3.84 13.51 10.28
CA ALA A 113 2.43 13.21 10.53
C ALA A 113 2.15 11.70 10.66
N ALA A 114 2.83 10.87 9.87
CA ALA A 114 2.73 9.40 10.00
C ALA A 114 3.36 8.88 11.31
N LEU A 115 4.45 9.51 11.80
CA LEU A 115 5.03 9.19 13.10
C LEU A 115 4.07 9.55 14.25
N ASP A 116 3.49 10.75 14.21
CA ASP A 116 2.56 11.21 15.23
C ASP A 116 1.28 10.35 15.25
N ARG A 117 0.72 10.04 14.07
CA ARG A 117 -0.43 9.14 13.95
C ARG A 117 -0.15 7.71 14.42
N THR A 118 1.09 7.24 14.32
CA THR A 118 1.51 5.95 14.93
C THR A 118 1.35 6.00 16.45
N LEU A 119 1.79 7.07 17.10
CA LEU A 119 1.77 7.23 18.55
C LEU A 119 0.37 7.57 19.09
N GLU A 120 -0.47 8.26 18.32
CA GLU A 120 -1.90 8.41 18.62
C GLU A 120 -2.62 7.06 18.69
N LEU A 121 -2.35 6.16 17.73
CA LEU A 121 -2.99 4.85 17.64
C LEU A 121 -2.38 3.81 18.58
N ASN A 122 -1.07 3.90 18.84
CA ASN A 122 -0.36 3.04 19.77
C ASN A 122 0.71 3.84 20.55
N PRO A 123 0.35 4.40 21.71
CA PRO A 123 1.29 5.16 22.56
C PRO A 123 2.49 4.33 23.04
N GLY A 124 2.41 3.00 23.03
CA GLY A 124 3.48 2.08 23.41
C GLY A 124 4.37 1.61 22.25
N HIS A 125 4.25 2.18 21.05
CA HIS A 125 5.00 1.73 19.88
C HIS A 125 6.50 2.07 19.97
N LEU A 126 7.30 1.12 20.47
CA LEU A 126 8.72 1.32 20.83
C LEU A 126 9.58 1.99 19.74
N ASP A 127 9.56 1.50 18.50
CA ASP A 127 10.32 2.11 17.40
C ASP A 127 9.90 3.57 17.12
N ALA A 128 8.62 3.90 17.33
CA ALA A 128 8.06 5.23 17.09
C ALA A 128 8.43 6.19 18.23
N LEU A 129 8.40 5.73 19.48
CA LEU A 129 8.92 6.46 20.63
C LEU A 129 10.41 6.78 20.48
N SER A 130 11.21 5.78 20.05
CA SER A 130 12.65 5.94 19.77
C SER A 130 12.91 6.97 18.66
N ALA A 131 12.15 6.90 17.56
CA ALA A 131 12.23 7.88 16.48
C ALA A 131 11.81 9.29 16.94
N LYS A 132 10.68 9.41 17.67
CA LYS A 132 10.17 10.70 18.16
C LYS A 132 11.14 11.37 19.13
N GLY A 133 11.75 10.62 20.06
CA GLY A 133 12.80 11.11 20.94
C GLY A 133 14.04 11.61 20.17
N THR A 134 14.44 10.88 19.12
CA THR A 134 15.55 11.31 18.25
C THR A 134 15.24 12.62 17.54
N PHE A 135 14.02 12.80 17.02
CA PHE A 135 13.61 14.05 16.37
C PHE A 135 13.45 15.22 17.34
N LEU A 136 12.92 14.98 18.54
CA LEU A 136 12.81 16.03 19.57
C LEU A 136 14.17 16.66 19.87
N ILE A 137 15.22 15.84 20.00
CA ILE A 137 16.59 16.29 20.29
C ILE A 137 17.28 16.93 19.07
N ARG A 138 17.06 16.40 17.85
CA ARG A 138 17.85 16.78 16.67
C ARG A 138 17.24 17.88 15.80
N LEU A 139 15.94 18.15 15.92
CA LEU A 139 15.26 19.13 15.08
C LEU A 139 15.23 20.53 15.74
N PRO A 140 15.16 21.61 14.95
CA PRO A 140 14.77 22.91 15.49
C PRO A 140 13.28 22.90 15.88
N ARG A 141 12.89 23.78 16.82
CA ARG A 141 11.52 23.82 17.36
C ARG A 141 10.42 23.94 16.31
N PHE A 142 10.66 24.70 15.23
CA PHE A 142 9.69 24.87 14.14
C PHE A 142 9.50 23.62 13.25
N LEU A 143 10.32 22.58 13.42
CA LEU A 143 10.15 21.25 12.80
C LEU A 143 9.70 20.17 13.80
N GLY A 144 9.38 20.55 15.05
CA GLY A 144 8.93 19.63 16.09
C GLY A 144 10.02 19.15 17.07
N GLY A 145 11.14 19.88 17.15
CA GLY A 145 12.13 19.69 18.22
C GLY A 145 11.75 20.35 19.54
N ASP A 146 12.31 19.88 20.65
CA ASP A 146 12.26 20.56 21.96
C ASP A 146 13.64 20.42 22.64
N PRO A 147 14.35 21.54 22.90
CA PRO A 147 15.77 21.56 23.27
C PRO A 147 16.05 21.32 24.76
#